data_AF-A0A429TS17-F1
#
_entry.id   AF-A0A429TS17-F1
#
_cell.length_a   1.000
_cell.length_b   1.000
_cell.length_c   1.000
_cell.angle_alpha   90.00
_cell.angle_beta   90.00
_cell.angle_gamma   90.00
#
_symmetry.space_group_name_H-M   'P 1'
#
loop_
_entity.id
_entity.type
_entity.pdbx_description
1 polymer ?
#
loop_
_entity_poly.entity_id
_entity_poly.type
_entity_poly.pdbx_seq_one_letter_code
_entity_poly.pdbx_strand_id
1 'polypeptide(L)'
;MSEQGTPLPGGHPRSGSSVPGPAPWASRAEAVLSEPALGRSAPRQAEPGAFEPGRSAAGASAAGAPASGRSVAGPGGDPARGGPSGGSRRGAGDPVKALLHRHRELCERAVDPLEIAAGLEAHGLTDRSAARYRHRDVFSLAEELYARVPRGDDDARPLPAAGSEPDTAWNGRAALPYLLPGALGALTAAGLATTGGPLRAAIGAAGAAGLAVALTVCLRRGPLRAGRTARGTRAWTGFLLAYALFGDGLLVRLLAGGPDRPGPPDTAPLLGLALAVAPAAWCAHLFAVRARGRLATSRGVADFAAGARPLLLGVVALHGAVLTGLLALVGAAVDEASLSGAALALGTLLFLARLLAVHGFPRAAAAGLLAAAAIEALAPAAVLAGRLPGCDALARPVRAVVDTWGAAAVPTLACAAAALALLAYATAVLARASAHAGGAATTT
;
A
#
# COMPACT_ATOMS: atom_id res chain seq x y z
N MET A 1 73.63 -12.36 41.93
CA MET A 1 74.86 -11.55 41.82
C MET A 1 74.83 -10.91 40.45
N SER A 2 74.46 -9.65 40.26
CA SER A 2 74.22 -8.52 41.20
C SER A 2 72.86 -7.87 40.84
N GLU A 3 72.03 -7.32 41.73
CA GLU A 3 72.21 -6.06 42.52
C GLU A 3 72.57 -4.85 41.62
N GLN A 4 71.95 -3.66 41.64
CA GLN A 4 70.82 -2.98 42.34
C GLN A 4 70.16 -1.99 41.32
N GLY A 5 69.07 -1.24 41.53
CA GLY A 5 68.14 -1.00 42.64
C GLY A 5 67.12 0.14 42.28
N THR A 6 66.13 0.44 43.15
CA THR A 6 65.12 1.52 42.99
C THR A 6 65.46 2.74 43.88
N PRO A 7 64.91 3.98 43.67
CA PRO A 7 63.57 4.31 44.19
C PRO A 7 62.74 5.41 43.44
N LEU A 8 61.50 5.58 43.91
CA LEU A 8 60.51 6.66 43.67
C LEU A 8 60.89 7.94 44.49
N PRO A 9 60.07 9.02 44.70
CA PRO A 9 58.70 9.34 44.23
C PRO A 9 58.44 10.81 43.79
N GLY A 10 57.18 11.13 43.44
CA GLY A 10 56.70 12.52 43.32
C GLY A 10 55.17 12.64 43.14
N GLY A 11 54.45 13.13 44.16
CA GLY A 11 53.04 13.56 44.05
C GLY A 11 52.92 14.97 43.43
N HIS A 12 51.74 15.59 43.31
CA HIS A 12 50.38 15.27 43.76
C HIS A 12 49.38 16.06 42.86
N PRO A 13 48.04 16.00 43.04
CA PRO A 13 47.09 16.36 41.98
C PRO A 13 46.82 17.87 41.87
N ARG A 14 46.24 18.28 40.72
CA ARG A 14 45.43 19.51 40.66
C ARG A 14 44.04 19.22 40.10
N SER A 15 43.05 19.61 40.89
CA SER A 15 41.64 19.69 40.57
C SER A 15 41.37 20.61 39.38
N GLY A 16 40.52 20.16 38.45
CA GLY A 16 40.04 20.94 37.31
C GLY A 16 38.61 20.54 36.96
N SER A 17 37.68 20.77 37.88
CA SER A 17 36.25 20.43 37.69
C SER A 17 35.56 21.43 36.76
N SER A 18 35.61 21.20 35.46
CA SER A 18 34.73 21.84 34.48
C SER A 18 33.56 20.93 34.13
N VAL A 19 32.46 21.03 34.90
CA VAL A 19 31.19 20.38 34.56
C VAL A 19 30.68 20.99 33.25
N PRO A 20 30.40 20.20 32.19
CA PRO A 20 29.71 20.71 31.02
C PRO A 20 28.26 21.03 31.41
N GLY A 21 27.87 22.31 31.32
CA GLY A 21 26.47 22.72 31.48
C GLY A 21 25.59 22.06 30.42
N PRO A 22 24.31 21.75 30.72
CA PRO A 22 23.42 21.09 29.79
C PRO A 22 23.20 21.93 28.53
N ALA A 23 23.22 21.27 27.36
CA ALA A 23 23.12 21.95 26.07
C ALA A 23 21.73 22.61 25.87
N PRO A 24 21.63 23.68 25.05
CA PRO A 24 20.43 24.54 24.96
C PRO A 24 19.15 23.90 24.38
N TRP A 25 19.14 22.59 24.15
CA TRP A 25 17.98 21.85 23.67
C TRP A 25 17.16 21.22 24.82
N ALA A 26 17.77 21.00 26.00
CA ALA A 26 17.11 20.37 27.14
C ALA A 26 15.98 21.25 27.74
N SER A 27 16.22 22.56 27.86
CA SER A 27 15.23 23.53 28.35
C SER A 27 14.01 23.72 27.43
N ARG A 28 14.04 23.17 26.21
CA ARG A 28 12.90 23.17 25.27
C ARG A 28 12.03 21.92 25.39
N ALA A 29 12.46 20.89 26.11
CA ALA A 29 11.69 19.67 26.34
C ALA A 29 10.73 19.81 27.54
N GLU A 30 11.15 20.48 28.61
CA GLU A 30 10.31 20.67 29.81
C GLU A 30 9.13 21.62 29.56
N ALA A 31 9.28 22.58 28.65
CA ALA A 31 8.20 23.47 28.20
C ALA A 31 7.10 22.78 27.37
N VAL A 32 7.22 21.48 27.06
CA VAL A 32 6.22 20.65 26.35
C VAL A 32 5.48 19.70 27.31
N LEU A 33 5.90 19.62 28.58
CA LEU A 33 5.37 18.68 29.58
C LEU A 33 4.70 19.34 30.79
N SER A 34 4.40 20.64 30.71
CA SER A 34 3.68 21.40 31.74
C SER A 34 2.44 22.08 31.15
N GLU A 35 1.36 22.18 31.95
CA GLU A 35 0.04 22.75 31.63
C GLU A 35 -0.95 21.87 30.80
N PRO A 36 -2.26 21.86 31.13
CA PRO A 36 -2.72 20.84 32.08
C PRO A 36 -3.91 19.98 31.61
N ALA A 37 -4.22 18.94 32.38
CA ALA A 37 -5.34 18.03 32.14
C ALA A 37 -6.71 18.72 32.34
N LEU A 38 -7.48 18.86 31.26
CA LEU A 38 -8.88 19.28 31.28
C LEU A 38 -9.82 18.14 30.87
N GLY A 39 -10.85 17.92 31.70
CA GLY A 39 -12.16 17.44 31.22
C GLY A 39 -12.32 15.94 30.97
N ARG A 40 -12.53 15.17 32.06
CA ARG A 40 -13.24 13.87 32.00
C ARG A 40 -14.59 14.04 31.29
N SER A 41 -14.93 13.13 30.37
CA SER A 41 -16.31 12.76 30.03
C SER A 41 -16.34 11.35 29.42
N ALA A 42 -16.65 10.35 30.25
CA ALA A 42 -16.89 8.99 29.79
C ALA A 42 -18.30 8.88 29.17
N PRO A 43 -18.49 8.15 28.06
CA PRO A 43 -19.83 7.81 27.59
C PRO A 43 -20.48 6.85 28.59
N ARG A 44 -21.66 7.23 29.10
CA ARG A 44 -22.45 6.38 29.99
C ARG A 44 -22.94 5.13 29.24
N GLN A 45 -22.90 3.99 29.91
CA GLN A 45 -23.68 2.81 29.54
C GLN A 45 -25.18 3.14 29.62
N ALA A 46 -25.96 2.62 28.68
CA ALA A 46 -27.42 2.62 28.74
C ALA A 46 -27.95 1.37 28.03
N GLU A 47 -28.25 0.33 28.83
CA GLU A 47 -29.21 -0.71 28.46
C GLU A 47 -30.55 -0.47 29.23
N PRO A 48 -31.58 -1.32 29.10
CA PRO A 48 -32.39 -1.44 27.90
C PRO A 48 -33.88 -1.14 28.20
N GLY A 49 -34.53 -0.35 27.34
CA GLY A 49 -35.96 -0.01 27.50
C GLY A 49 -36.87 -1.01 26.76
N ALA A 50 -37.60 -1.83 27.50
CA ALA A 50 -38.58 -2.76 26.94
C ALA A 50 -39.85 -2.04 26.44
N PHE A 51 -40.43 -2.53 25.34
CA PHE A 51 -41.87 -2.41 25.08
C PHE A 51 -42.38 -3.67 24.36
N GLU A 52 -43.56 -4.14 24.76
CA GLU A 52 -44.06 -5.49 24.43
C GLU A 52 -44.67 -5.64 23.01
N PRO A 53 -44.72 -6.88 22.49
CA PRO A 53 -45.41 -7.21 21.25
C PRO A 53 -46.90 -7.49 21.46
N GLY A 54 -47.76 -7.04 20.54
CA GLY A 54 -49.16 -7.46 20.59
C GLY A 54 -50.09 -6.87 19.51
N ARG A 55 -50.21 -7.54 18.36
CA ARG A 55 -51.39 -8.41 18.11
C ARG A 55 -51.32 -9.11 16.75
N SER A 56 -51.65 -10.40 16.79
CA SER A 56 -51.82 -11.27 15.64
C SER A 56 -53.08 -10.90 14.84
N ALA A 57 -52.99 -11.04 13.52
CA ALA A 57 -54.12 -11.32 12.65
C ALA A 57 -53.66 -12.27 11.54
N ALA A 58 -53.57 -13.56 11.85
CA ALA A 58 -53.47 -14.61 10.83
C ALA A 58 -54.81 -14.72 10.07
N GLY A 59 -54.78 -14.91 8.76
CA GLY A 59 -55.99 -14.88 7.94
C GLY A 59 -55.82 -15.41 6.51
N ALA A 60 -55.81 -16.73 6.39
CA ALA A 60 -56.19 -17.52 5.20
C ALA A 60 -55.48 -17.28 3.84
N SER A 61 -54.65 -18.25 3.49
CA SER A 61 -54.41 -18.74 2.13
C SER A 61 -55.69 -18.93 1.30
N ALA A 62 -55.63 -18.61 0.00
CA ALA A 62 -56.26 -19.41 -1.06
C ALA A 62 -55.57 -19.16 -2.42
N ALA A 63 -55.22 -20.23 -3.13
CA ALA A 63 -54.75 -20.17 -4.52
C ALA A 63 -55.94 -20.18 -5.50
N GLY A 64 -55.77 -19.60 -6.70
CA GLY A 64 -56.83 -19.59 -7.70
C GLY A 64 -56.52 -18.79 -8.97
N ALA A 65 -55.69 -19.35 -9.85
CA ALA A 65 -55.79 -19.10 -11.30
C ALA A 65 -56.70 -20.22 -11.91
N PRO A 66 -57.19 -20.14 -13.17
CA PRO A 66 -56.73 -19.28 -14.26
C PRO A 66 -57.83 -18.72 -15.22
N ALA A 67 -57.34 -18.08 -16.31
CA ALA A 67 -57.82 -18.21 -17.70
C ALA A 67 -58.73 -17.14 -18.35
N SER A 68 -58.21 -16.68 -19.51
CA SER A 68 -58.92 -16.36 -20.77
C SER A 68 -59.95 -15.22 -20.85
N GLY A 69 -59.61 -14.22 -21.68
CA GLY A 69 -60.53 -13.23 -22.24
C GLY A 69 -59.81 -12.39 -23.31
N ARG A 70 -60.17 -12.56 -24.58
CA ARG A 70 -59.38 -12.09 -25.75
C ARG A 70 -60.11 -10.96 -26.50
N SER A 71 -59.41 -9.85 -26.75
CA SER A 71 -59.56 -8.90 -27.89
C SER A 71 -60.94 -8.29 -28.20
N VAL A 72 -60.99 -6.96 -28.35
CA VAL A 72 -61.48 -6.26 -29.57
C VAL A 72 -60.81 -4.87 -29.64
N ALA A 73 -60.49 -4.41 -30.86
CA ALA A 73 -60.00 -3.06 -31.15
C ALA A 73 -61.10 -2.15 -31.71
N GLY A 74 -60.98 -0.83 -31.54
CA GLY A 74 -61.89 0.16 -32.13
C GLY A 74 -61.49 1.60 -31.81
N PRO A 75 -61.18 2.47 -32.79
CA PRO A 75 -60.67 3.82 -32.57
C PRO A 75 -61.74 4.92 -32.67
N GLY A 76 -61.45 6.12 -32.14
CA GLY A 76 -62.06 7.38 -32.61
C GLY A 76 -62.29 8.45 -31.55
N GLY A 77 -61.98 9.71 -31.91
CA GLY A 77 -62.67 10.89 -31.39
C GLY A 77 -62.03 11.68 -30.24
N ASP A 78 -61.11 12.59 -30.57
CA ASP A 78 -61.11 13.93 -29.97
C ASP A 78 -62.34 14.71 -30.53
N PRO A 79 -62.92 15.73 -29.84
CA PRO A 79 -62.14 16.81 -29.21
C PRO A 79 -62.67 17.40 -27.87
N ALA A 80 -61.72 18.08 -27.19
CA ALA A 80 -61.90 19.33 -26.44
C ALA A 80 -63.12 19.52 -25.50
N ARG A 81 -62.87 19.38 -24.19
CA ARG A 81 -63.47 20.26 -23.16
C ARG A 81 -62.40 20.77 -22.21
N GLY A 82 -62.35 22.08 -22.01
CA GLY A 82 -61.40 22.72 -21.10
C GLY A 82 -61.89 22.75 -19.65
N GLY A 83 -60.93 22.74 -18.72
CA GLY A 83 -61.12 23.07 -17.31
C GLY A 83 -60.75 21.95 -16.33
N PRO A 84 -60.19 22.24 -15.14
CA PRO A 84 -59.50 23.47 -14.72
C PRO A 84 -57.99 23.26 -14.51
N SER A 85 -57.21 24.26 -14.90
CA SER A 85 -55.82 24.44 -14.48
C SER A 85 -55.76 24.71 -12.97
N GLY A 86 -55.64 23.66 -12.16
CA GLY A 86 -55.74 23.75 -10.69
C GLY A 86 -54.80 22.87 -9.86
N GLY A 87 -53.92 22.09 -10.48
CA GLY A 87 -52.91 21.29 -9.77
C GLY A 87 -51.70 22.13 -9.36
N SER A 88 -51.79 22.84 -8.22
CA SER A 88 -50.76 23.76 -7.73
C SER A 88 -49.38 23.08 -7.62
N ARG A 89 -48.52 23.28 -8.62
CA ARG A 89 -47.07 22.99 -8.51
C ARG A 89 -46.43 24.02 -7.58
N ARG A 90 -46.69 23.91 -6.27
CA ARG A 90 -45.78 24.47 -5.25
C ARG A 90 -44.40 23.93 -5.59
N GLY A 91 -43.44 24.82 -5.76
CA GLY A 91 -42.18 24.52 -6.44
C GLY A 91 -41.59 23.21 -5.93
N ALA A 92 -41.52 22.21 -6.80
CA ALA A 92 -40.71 21.04 -6.58
C ALA A 92 -39.26 21.53 -6.59
N GLY A 93 -38.78 21.94 -5.41
CA GLY A 93 -37.42 22.39 -5.22
C GLY A 93 -36.49 21.32 -5.77
N ASP A 94 -35.47 21.77 -6.47
CA ASP A 94 -34.44 20.93 -7.08
C ASP A 94 -34.05 19.79 -6.11
N PRO A 95 -34.38 18.53 -6.43
CA PRO A 95 -34.27 17.43 -5.47
C PRO A 95 -32.81 17.15 -5.12
N VAL A 96 -31.88 17.43 -6.04
CA VAL A 96 -30.44 17.34 -5.81
C VAL A 96 -29.99 18.46 -4.86
N LYS A 97 -30.54 19.68 -4.99
CA LYS A 97 -30.28 20.78 -4.02
C LYS A 97 -30.80 20.45 -2.61
N ALA A 98 -31.96 19.81 -2.49
CA ALA A 98 -32.49 19.35 -1.21
C ALA A 98 -31.61 18.23 -0.59
N LEU A 99 -31.08 17.33 -1.42
CA LEU A 99 -30.14 16.29 -1.00
C LEU A 99 -28.78 16.87 -0.57
N LEU A 100 -28.24 17.83 -1.33
CA LEU A 100 -27.01 18.57 -1.02
C LEU A 100 -27.13 19.26 0.35
N HIS A 101 -28.28 19.86 0.65
CA HIS A 101 -28.49 20.49 1.95
C HIS A 101 -28.51 19.48 3.11
N ARG A 102 -29.09 18.29 2.90
CA ARG A 102 -29.12 17.22 3.91
C ARG A 102 -27.75 16.60 4.17
N HIS A 103 -26.93 16.44 3.13
CA HIS A 103 -25.58 15.86 3.23
C HIS A 103 -24.48 16.93 3.10
N ARG A 104 -24.77 18.17 3.52
CA ARG A 104 -23.89 19.33 3.33
C ARG A 104 -22.48 19.10 3.86
N GLU A 105 -22.35 18.66 5.12
CA GLU A 105 -21.05 18.39 5.74
C GLU A 105 -20.26 17.27 5.06
N LEU A 106 -20.92 16.34 4.36
CA LEU A 106 -20.26 15.31 3.56
C LEU A 106 -19.74 15.95 2.26
N CYS A 107 -20.60 16.67 1.54
CA CYS A 107 -20.28 17.24 0.23
C CYS A 107 -19.23 18.38 0.31
N GLU A 108 -19.20 19.15 1.39
CA GLU A 108 -18.22 20.23 1.64
C GLU A 108 -16.85 19.69 2.09
N ARG A 109 -16.80 18.55 2.78
CA ARG A 109 -15.53 17.91 3.20
C ARG A 109 -14.96 16.94 2.17
N ALA A 110 -15.78 16.45 1.25
CA ALA A 110 -15.36 15.48 0.24
C ALA A 110 -14.38 16.08 -0.76
N VAL A 111 -13.24 15.41 -0.91
CA VAL A 111 -12.16 15.79 -1.85
C VAL A 111 -12.47 15.30 -3.27
N ASP A 112 -13.40 14.35 -3.41
CA ASP A 112 -13.82 13.80 -4.71
C ASP A 112 -15.28 13.30 -4.72
N PRO A 113 -15.89 13.06 -5.91
CA PRO A 113 -17.25 12.53 -6.02
C PRO A 113 -17.44 11.13 -5.41
N LEU A 114 -16.39 10.31 -5.26
CA LEU A 114 -16.48 8.94 -4.76
C LEU A 114 -16.57 8.89 -3.23
N GLU A 115 -15.98 9.86 -2.52
CA GLU A 115 -16.26 10.10 -1.10
C GLU A 115 -17.72 10.50 -0.86
N ILE A 116 -18.29 11.33 -1.73
CA ILE A 116 -19.73 11.64 -1.71
C ILE A 116 -20.54 10.37 -1.97
N ALA A 117 -20.25 9.60 -3.02
CA ALA A 117 -20.97 8.37 -3.36
C ALA A 117 -20.95 7.35 -2.19
N ALA A 118 -19.78 7.08 -1.61
CA ALA A 118 -19.64 6.18 -0.47
C ALA A 118 -20.35 6.70 0.79
N GLY A 119 -20.33 8.01 1.03
CA GLY A 119 -21.09 8.61 2.12
C GLY A 119 -22.60 8.52 1.90
N LEU A 120 -23.10 8.68 0.67
CA LEU A 120 -24.52 8.50 0.33
C LEU A 120 -24.96 7.04 0.49
N GLU A 121 -24.17 6.06 0.03
CA GLU A 121 -24.43 4.63 0.27
C GLU A 121 -24.48 4.30 1.77
N ALA A 122 -23.57 4.85 2.57
CA ALA A 122 -23.57 4.67 4.03
C ALA A 122 -24.83 5.25 4.72
N HIS A 123 -25.52 6.20 4.08
CA HIS A 123 -26.82 6.73 4.52
C HIS A 123 -28.01 6.06 3.81
N GLY A 124 -27.80 4.91 3.15
CA GLY A 124 -28.85 4.06 2.57
C GLY A 124 -29.30 4.45 1.15
N LEU A 125 -28.58 5.32 0.45
CA LEU A 125 -28.86 5.63 -0.95
C LEU A 125 -28.28 4.55 -1.87
N THR A 126 -29.10 4.08 -2.81
CA THR A 126 -28.76 3.06 -3.81
C THR A 126 -29.10 3.59 -5.20
N ASP A 127 -28.70 2.92 -6.28
CA ASP A 127 -29.00 3.37 -7.66
C ASP A 127 -30.49 3.54 -7.92
N ARG A 128 -31.33 2.68 -7.32
CA ARG A 128 -32.80 2.79 -7.38
C ARG A 128 -33.32 4.05 -6.67
N SER A 129 -32.60 4.54 -5.66
CA SER A 129 -32.85 5.84 -5.03
C SER A 129 -32.27 6.99 -5.88
N ALA A 130 -31.11 6.82 -6.51
CA ALA A 130 -30.48 7.82 -7.38
C ALA A 130 -31.36 8.18 -8.60
N ALA A 131 -32.07 7.20 -9.16
CA ALA A 131 -33.06 7.42 -10.21
C ALA A 131 -34.16 8.43 -9.83
N ARG A 132 -34.52 8.56 -8.54
CA ARG A 132 -35.50 9.56 -8.05
C ARG A 132 -34.97 10.99 -8.15
N TYR A 133 -33.65 11.16 -8.20
CA TYR A 133 -32.96 12.43 -8.43
C TYR A 133 -32.66 12.68 -9.91
N ARG A 134 -33.11 11.81 -10.82
CA ARG A 134 -32.83 11.80 -12.27
C ARG A 134 -31.38 11.46 -12.68
N HIS A 135 -30.61 10.86 -11.78
CA HIS A 135 -29.27 10.33 -12.09
C HIS A 135 -29.32 8.82 -12.28
N ARG A 136 -28.42 8.27 -13.11
CA ARG A 136 -28.42 6.85 -13.52
C ARG A 136 -28.10 5.90 -12.36
N ASP A 137 -27.21 6.33 -11.47
CA ASP A 137 -26.58 5.57 -10.40
C ASP A 137 -26.09 6.53 -9.31
N VAL A 138 -25.66 6.00 -8.16
CA VAL A 138 -25.15 6.83 -7.03
C VAL A 138 -23.91 7.62 -7.43
N PHE A 139 -23.07 7.10 -8.33
CA PHE A 139 -21.89 7.81 -8.85
C PHE A 139 -22.27 9.07 -9.64
N SER A 140 -23.17 8.94 -10.61
CA SER A 140 -23.70 10.06 -11.40
C SER A 140 -24.37 11.14 -10.54
N LEU A 141 -25.03 10.73 -9.44
CA LEU A 141 -25.63 11.66 -8.46
C LEU A 141 -24.57 12.37 -7.62
N ALA A 142 -23.50 11.65 -7.26
CA ALA A 142 -22.41 12.19 -6.47
C ALA A 142 -21.51 13.14 -7.27
N GLU A 143 -21.32 12.91 -8.57
CA GLU A 143 -20.66 13.85 -9.48
C GLU A 143 -21.45 15.16 -9.60
N GLU A 144 -22.78 15.10 -9.76
CA GLU A 144 -23.64 16.28 -9.79
C GLU A 144 -23.60 17.06 -8.46
N LEU A 145 -23.64 16.35 -7.32
CA LEU A 145 -23.50 16.96 -6.00
C LEU A 145 -22.12 17.58 -5.81
N TYR A 146 -21.06 16.93 -6.30
CA TYR A 146 -19.70 17.47 -6.27
C TYR A 146 -19.63 18.77 -7.08
N ALA A 147 -20.09 18.76 -8.34
CA ALA A 147 -20.07 19.91 -9.24
C ALA A 147 -20.84 21.14 -8.72
N ARG A 148 -21.83 20.93 -7.83
CA ARG A 148 -22.68 21.99 -7.26
C ARG A 148 -22.18 22.61 -5.97
N VAL A 149 -21.19 22.02 -5.30
CA VAL A 149 -20.57 22.63 -4.10
C VAL A 149 -19.57 23.69 -4.56
N PRO A 150 -19.74 24.98 -4.15
CA PRO A 150 -18.75 26.00 -4.43
C PRO A 150 -17.43 25.67 -3.73
N ARG A 151 -16.45 25.20 -4.49
CA ARG A 151 -15.04 25.18 -4.10
C ARG A 151 -14.42 26.44 -4.69
N GLY A 152 -13.52 27.10 -3.95
CA GLY A 152 -12.90 28.35 -4.40
C GLY A 152 -12.22 28.19 -5.77
N ASP A 153 -12.17 29.27 -6.55
CA ASP A 153 -11.87 29.29 -8.00
C ASP A 153 -10.44 28.85 -8.44
N ASP A 154 -9.72 28.08 -7.62
CA ASP A 154 -8.43 27.45 -7.98
C ASP A 154 -8.60 26.14 -8.79
N ASP A 155 -9.78 25.52 -8.80
CA ASP A 155 -10.02 24.19 -9.41
C ASP A 155 -10.80 24.21 -10.75
N ALA A 156 -10.99 25.38 -11.37
CA ALA A 156 -11.58 25.52 -12.71
C ALA A 156 -10.62 25.11 -13.85
N ARG A 157 -9.87 24.01 -13.68
CA ARG A 157 -9.06 23.41 -14.74
C ARG A 157 -9.98 22.62 -15.67
N PRO A 158 -9.94 22.82 -17.01
CA PRO A 158 -10.80 22.07 -17.92
C PRO A 158 -10.62 20.57 -17.75
N LEU A 159 -11.70 19.85 -17.45
CA LEU A 159 -11.73 18.39 -17.60
C LEU A 159 -11.39 18.07 -19.07
N PRO A 160 -10.49 17.11 -19.35
CA PRO A 160 -10.34 16.58 -20.69
C PRO A 160 -11.69 16.08 -21.17
N ALA A 161 -12.13 16.54 -22.34
CA ALA A 161 -13.42 16.13 -22.89
C ALA A 161 -13.50 14.61 -22.98
N ALA A 162 -14.63 14.04 -22.55
CA ALA A 162 -14.90 12.61 -22.69
C ALA A 162 -14.87 12.25 -24.19
N GLY A 163 -13.77 11.62 -24.62
CA GLY A 163 -13.47 11.44 -26.04
C GLY A 163 -12.00 11.14 -26.35
N SER A 164 -11.06 11.42 -25.44
CA SER A 164 -9.72 10.84 -25.55
C SER A 164 -9.78 9.34 -25.31
N GLU A 165 -9.61 8.54 -26.37
CA GLU A 165 -9.47 7.09 -26.26
C GLU A 165 -8.37 6.75 -25.24
N PRO A 166 -8.54 5.69 -24.43
CA PRO A 166 -7.48 5.25 -23.54
C PRO A 166 -6.30 4.80 -24.41
N ASP A 167 -5.20 5.53 -24.33
CA ASP A 167 -3.93 5.23 -25.01
C ASP A 167 -3.34 3.93 -24.45
N THR A 168 -3.92 2.82 -24.91
CA THR A 168 -3.71 1.45 -24.43
C THR A 168 -2.38 0.88 -24.89
N ALA A 169 -1.73 1.55 -25.84
CA ALA A 169 -0.36 1.31 -26.21
C ALA A 169 0.57 1.96 -25.18
N TRP A 170 0.87 1.22 -24.09
CA TRP A 170 2.11 1.41 -23.36
C TRP A 170 3.27 1.27 -24.36
N ASN A 171 3.72 2.41 -24.90
CA ASN A 171 4.67 2.42 -25.98
C ASN A 171 6.03 1.89 -25.49
N GLY A 172 6.79 1.22 -26.36
CA GLY A 172 8.08 0.63 -25.99
C GLY A 172 9.08 1.63 -25.39
N ARG A 173 8.92 2.92 -25.74
CA ARG A 173 9.70 4.04 -25.17
C ARG A 173 9.35 4.32 -23.69
N ALA A 174 8.10 4.13 -23.27
CA ALA A 174 7.70 4.16 -21.86
C ALA A 174 8.17 2.92 -21.09
N ALA A 175 8.32 1.76 -21.76
CA ALA A 175 8.89 0.55 -21.16
C ALA A 175 10.40 0.67 -20.89
N LEU A 176 11.14 1.27 -21.83
CA LEU A 176 12.60 1.38 -21.83
C LEU A 176 13.25 1.75 -20.49
N PRO A 177 12.81 2.81 -19.74
CA PRO A 177 13.43 3.14 -18.45
C PRO A 177 13.31 2.03 -17.40
N TYR A 178 12.29 1.17 -17.45
CA TYR A 178 12.09 0.10 -16.46
C TYR A 178 12.92 -1.16 -16.73
N LEU A 179 13.50 -1.30 -17.92
CA LEU A 179 14.50 -2.34 -18.23
C LEU A 179 15.89 -1.97 -17.70
N LEU A 180 16.13 -0.68 -17.47
CA LEU A 180 17.43 -0.11 -17.09
C LEU A 180 17.97 -0.64 -15.74
N PRO A 181 17.17 -0.84 -14.67
CA PRO A 181 17.63 -1.50 -13.45
C PRO A 181 18.15 -2.93 -13.69
N GLY A 182 17.45 -3.72 -14.50
CA GLY A 182 17.84 -5.09 -14.84
C GLY A 182 19.12 -5.15 -15.67
N ALA A 183 19.26 -4.26 -16.67
CA ALA A 183 20.47 -4.15 -17.49
C ALA A 183 21.69 -3.73 -16.66
N LEU A 184 21.55 -2.75 -15.76
CA LEU A 184 22.63 -2.37 -14.83
C LEU A 184 22.97 -3.52 -13.88
N GLY A 185 21.96 -4.20 -13.31
CA GLY A 185 22.16 -5.39 -12.49
C GLY A 185 23.01 -6.44 -13.21
N ALA A 186 22.64 -6.81 -14.43
CA ALA A 186 23.35 -7.82 -15.22
C ALA A 186 24.80 -7.41 -15.54
N LEU A 187 25.01 -6.17 -15.97
CA LEU A 187 26.35 -5.63 -16.21
C LEU A 187 27.23 -5.66 -14.95
N THR A 188 26.64 -5.38 -13.78
CA THR A 188 27.39 -5.37 -12.51
C THR A 188 27.69 -6.77 -12.01
N ALA A 189 26.78 -7.73 -12.19
CA ALA A 189 27.05 -9.14 -11.91
C ALA A 189 28.17 -9.69 -12.81
N ALA A 190 28.12 -9.41 -14.13
CA ALA A 190 29.18 -9.79 -15.07
C ALA A 190 30.53 -9.14 -14.73
N GLY A 191 30.53 -7.86 -14.34
CA GLY A 191 31.73 -7.15 -13.87
C GLY A 191 32.30 -7.74 -12.57
N LEU A 192 31.45 -8.13 -11.62
CA LEU A 192 31.87 -8.79 -10.37
C LEU A 192 32.40 -10.21 -10.60
N ALA A 193 31.85 -10.95 -11.56
CA ALA A 193 32.33 -12.28 -11.95
C ALA A 193 33.71 -12.24 -12.64
N THR A 194 33.97 -11.20 -13.43
CA THR A 194 35.21 -11.06 -14.23
C THR A 194 36.34 -10.30 -13.53
N THR A 195 36.12 -9.73 -12.35
CA THR A 195 37.13 -8.90 -11.65
C THR A 195 37.44 -9.35 -10.23
N GLY A 196 38.72 -9.20 -9.87
CA GLY A 196 39.26 -9.44 -8.53
C GLY A 196 39.80 -8.18 -7.86
N GLY A 197 40.19 -8.33 -6.58
CA GLY A 197 40.87 -7.27 -5.84
C GLY A 197 40.05 -5.98 -5.67
N PRO A 198 40.69 -4.80 -5.58
CA PRO A 198 40.00 -3.53 -5.30
C PRO A 198 39.04 -3.10 -6.41
N LEU A 199 39.28 -3.53 -7.65
CA LEU A 199 38.40 -3.24 -8.80
C LEU A 199 37.00 -3.85 -8.61
N ARG A 200 36.90 -5.03 -8.00
CA ARG A 200 35.63 -5.68 -7.66
C ARG A 200 34.79 -4.83 -6.70
N ALA A 201 35.43 -4.20 -5.72
CA ALA A 201 34.76 -3.29 -4.78
C ALA A 201 34.26 -2.02 -5.49
N ALA A 202 35.06 -1.45 -6.39
CA ALA A 202 34.67 -0.29 -7.19
C ALA A 202 33.47 -0.60 -8.12
N ILE A 203 33.47 -1.76 -8.78
CA ILE A 203 32.35 -2.22 -9.63
C ILE A 203 31.09 -2.46 -8.81
N GLY A 204 31.20 -3.09 -7.63
CA GLY A 204 30.07 -3.27 -6.72
C GLY A 204 29.46 -1.94 -6.25
N ALA A 205 30.31 -0.97 -5.88
CA ALA A 205 29.87 0.36 -5.46
C ALA A 205 29.21 1.15 -6.60
N ALA A 206 29.84 1.17 -7.78
CA ALA A 206 29.28 1.82 -8.98
C ALA A 206 27.96 1.16 -9.41
N GLY A 207 27.85 -0.16 -9.31
CA GLY A 207 26.65 -0.91 -9.60
C GLY A 207 25.50 -0.61 -8.66
N ALA A 208 25.76 -0.63 -7.34
CA ALA A 208 24.78 -0.25 -6.33
C ALA A 208 24.29 1.19 -6.52
N ALA A 209 25.19 2.13 -6.82
CA ALA A 209 24.84 3.52 -7.11
C ALA A 209 23.99 3.65 -8.38
N GLY A 210 24.39 2.99 -9.47
CA GLY A 210 23.65 2.98 -10.73
C GLY A 210 22.25 2.38 -10.58
N LEU A 211 22.13 1.25 -9.88
CA LEU A 211 20.85 0.62 -9.57
C LEU A 211 19.97 1.51 -8.70
N ALA A 212 20.53 2.15 -7.66
CA ALA A 212 19.79 3.09 -6.81
C ALA A 212 19.28 4.32 -7.58
N VAL A 213 20.07 4.85 -8.52
CA VAL A 213 19.65 5.94 -9.42
C VAL A 213 18.56 5.46 -10.37
N ALA A 214 18.73 4.32 -11.04
CA ALA A 214 17.75 3.76 -11.98
C ALA A 214 16.42 3.46 -11.29
N LEU A 215 16.44 2.82 -10.12
CA LEU A 215 15.27 2.62 -9.25
C LEU A 215 14.63 3.95 -8.85
N THR A 216 15.43 4.95 -8.45
CA THR A 216 14.92 6.27 -8.08
C THR A 216 14.23 6.96 -9.26
N VAL A 217 14.74 6.83 -10.48
CA VAL A 217 14.12 7.37 -11.70
C VAL A 217 12.83 6.62 -12.05
N CYS A 218 12.85 5.28 -12.03
CA CYS A 218 11.68 4.43 -12.28
C CYS A 218 10.55 4.70 -11.29
N LEU A 219 10.87 4.81 -9.99
CA LEU A 219 9.88 5.04 -8.94
C LEU A 219 9.35 6.49 -8.92
N ARG A 220 10.05 7.45 -9.52
CA ARG A 220 9.58 8.84 -9.65
C ARG A 220 8.74 9.08 -10.93
N ARG A 221 8.72 8.15 -11.88
CA ARG A 221 8.03 8.27 -13.17
C ARG A 221 6.92 7.22 -13.32
N GLY A 222 5.97 7.49 -14.22
CA GLY A 222 4.93 6.55 -14.66
C GLY A 222 4.05 5.92 -13.56
N PRO A 223 3.56 4.67 -13.75
CA PRO A 223 2.51 4.06 -12.91
C PRO A 223 2.97 3.73 -11.49
N LEU A 224 4.28 3.76 -11.24
CA LEU A 224 4.85 3.55 -9.90
C LEU A 224 5.06 4.86 -9.14
N ARG A 225 4.66 6.04 -9.64
CA ARG A 225 4.81 7.33 -8.94
C ARG A 225 3.86 7.42 -7.73
N ALA A 226 4.40 7.25 -6.53
CA ALA A 226 3.72 7.58 -5.28
C ALA A 226 3.91 9.06 -4.92
N GLY A 227 2.84 9.81 -4.67
CA GLY A 227 2.88 11.26 -4.41
C GLY A 227 3.62 11.64 -3.11
N ARG A 228 3.29 11.00 -2.00
CA ARG A 228 3.98 11.15 -0.70
C ARG A 228 4.46 9.80 -0.20
N THR A 229 5.77 9.55 -0.21
CA THR A 229 6.35 8.40 0.50
C THR A 229 6.44 8.72 2.00
N ALA A 230 6.09 7.76 2.86
CA ALA A 230 6.29 7.92 4.30
C ALA A 230 7.78 8.08 4.62
N ARG A 231 8.10 8.78 5.72
CA ARG A 231 9.47 8.83 6.24
C ARG A 231 9.91 7.41 6.61
N GLY A 232 11.14 7.05 6.29
CA GLY A 232 11.70 5.73 6.57
C GLY A 232 11.52 4.67 5.47
N THR A 233 10.52 4.74 4.57
CA THR A 233 10.28 3.69 3.55
C THR A 233 11.54 3.32 2.75
N ARG A 234 12.33 4.31 2.34
CA ARG A 234 13.60 4.08 1.61
C ARG A 234 14.68 3.41 2.47
N ALA A 235 14.73 3.72 3.76
CA ALA A 235 15.67 3.11 4.70
C ALA A 235 15.30 1.63 4.94
N TRP A 236 14.01 1.32 5.14
CA TRP A 236 13.54 -0.06 5.29
C TRP A 236 13.74 -0.89 4.02
N THR A 237 13.42 -0.36 2.84
CA THR A 237 13.75 -1.03 1.57
C THR A 237 15.26 -1.24 1.40
N GLY A 238 16.08 -0.24 1.74
CA GLY A 238 17.55 -0.37 1.70
C GLY A 238 18.07 -1.43 2.67
N PHE A 239 17.50 -1.51 3.88
CA PHE A 239 17.82 -2.54 4.86
C PHE A 239 17.46 -3.95 4.37
N LEU A 240 16.24 -4.16 3.87
CA LEU A 240 15.79 -5.46 3.35
C LEU A 240 16.65 -5.92 2.16
N LEU A 241 17.04 -5.01 1.25
CA LEU A 241 17.96 -5.32 0.15
C LEU A 241 19.38 -5.63 0.65
N ALA A 242 19.85 -4.96 1.70
CA ALA A 242 21.13 -5.28 2.33
C ALA A 242 21.10 -6.63 3.08
N TYR A 243 19.96 -6.97 3.71
CA TYR A 243 19.76 -8.29 4.32
C TYR A 243 19.70 -9.38 3.25
N ALA A 244 19.00 -9.17 2.13
CA ALA A 244 19.01 -10.12 1.01
C ALA A 244 20.42 -10.35 0.41
N LEU A 245 21.33 -9.37 0.51
CA LEU A 245 22.70 -9.45 0.00
C LEU A 245 23.71 -10.08 0.97
N PHE A 246 23.53 -9.87 2.28
CA PHE A 246 24.53 -10.22 3.30
C PHE A 246 23.98 -11.01 4.49
N GLY A 247 22.67 -10.96 4.72
CA GLY A 247 21.98 -11.38 5.95
C GLY A 247 22.06 -12.87 6.22
N ASP A 248 21.73 -13.71 5.24
CA ASP A 248 21.76 -15.17 5.42
C ASP A 248 23.19 -15.68 5.67
N GLY A 249 24.17 -15.21 4.88
CA GLY A 249 25.58 -15.51 5.12
C GLY A 249 26.09 -14.97 6.45
N LEU A 250 25.62 -13.80 6.90
CA LEU A 250 25.93 -13.24 8.22
C LEU A 250 25.34 -14.12 9.33
N LEU A 251 24.09 -14.56 9.20
CA LEU A 251 23.39 -15.37 10.18
C LEU A 251 24.07 -16.74 10.36
N VAL A 252 24.43 -17.41 9.27
CA VAL A 252 25.22 -18.66 9.30
C VAL A 252 26.54 -18.47 10.04
N ARG A 253 27.30 -17.40 9.76
CA ARG A 253 28.56 -17.11 10.47
C ARG A 253 28.36 -16.78 11.95
N LEU A 254 27.30 -16.06 12.30
CA LEU A 254 26.94 -15.75 13.69
C LEU A 254 26.56 -17.01 14.48
N LEU A 255 25.93 -17.99 13.83
CA LEU A 255 25.63 -19.30 14.42
C LEU A 255 26.88 -20.19 14.54
N ALA A 256 27.79 -20.14 13.56
CA ALA A 256 29.04 -20.91 13.53
C ALA A 256 30.11 -20.44 14.54
N GLY A 257 29.92 -19.32 15.23
CA GLY A 257 30.81 -18.84 16.29
C GLY A 257 31.32 -17.41 16.10
N GLY A 258 31.37 -16.87 14.89
CA GLY A 258 31.83 -15.50 14.65
C GLY A 258 31.90 -15.09 13.18
N PRO A 259 31.74 -13.79 12.86
CA PRO A 259 31.97 -13.26 11.52
C PRO A 259 33.47 -12.93 11.33
N ASP A 260 34.33 -13.95 11.29
CA ASP A 260 35.79 -13.78 11.24
C ASP A 260 36.27 -12.98 10.00
N ARG A 261 35.52 -13.09 8.89
CA ARG A 261 35.62 -12.24 7.70
C ARG A 261 34.23 -12.00 7.08
N PRO A 262 34.00 -10.87 6.39
CA PRO A 262 32.82 -10.72 5.55
C PRO A 262 32.88 -11.78 4.43
N GLY A 263 31.85 -12.62 4.34
CA GLY A 263 31.72 -13.59 3.25
C GLY A 263 31.35 -12.93 1.92
N PRO A 264 31.38 -13.68 0.81
CA PRO A 264 30.91 -13.17 -0.48
C PRO A 264 29.44 -12.73 -0.40
N PRO A 265 29.06 -11.63 -1.06
CA PRO A 265 27.67 -11.19 -1.17
C PRO A 265 26.87 -12.12 -2.09
N ASP A 266 25.62 -12.40 -1.74
CA ASP A 266 24.68 -13.11 -2.63
C ASP A 266 24.03 -12.12 -3.60
N THR A 267 24.52 -12.12 -4.85
CA THR A 267 24.07 -11.19 -5.88
C THR A 267 22.86 -11.69 -6.69
N ALA A 268 22.52 -12.97 -6.64
CA ALA A 268 21.47 -13.55 -7.48
C ALA A 268 20.05 -13.02 -7.11
N PRO A 269 19.65 -12.94 -5.82
CA PRO A 269 18.42 -12.28 -5.40
C PRO A 269 18.29 -10.85 -5.88
N LEU A 270 19.35 -10.05 -5.78
CA LEU A 270 19.33 -8.64 -6.19
C LEU A 270 19.19 -8.49 -7.71
N LEU A 271 19.83 -9.36 -8.50
CA LEU A 271 19.69 -9.36 -9.95
C LEU A 271 18.25 -9.70 -10.37
N GLY A 272 17.65 -10.74 -9.77
CA GLY A 272 16.25 -11.11 -10.01
C GLY A 272 15.27 -9.99 -9.63
N LEU A 273 15.47 -9.36 -8.47
CA LEU A 273 14.67 -8.22 -8.02
C LEU A 273 14.83 -6.98 -8.92
N ALA A 274 16.03 -6.73 -9.45
CA ALA A 274 16.28 -5.63 -10.38
C ALA A 274 15.59 -5.85 -11.73
N LEU A 275 15.62 -7.08 -12.26
CA LEU A 275 14.88 -7.47 -13.47
C LEU A 275 13.36 -7.37 -13.26
N ALA A 276 12.88 -7.68 -12.05
CA ALA A 276 11.45 -7.65 -11.71
C ALA A 276 10.82 -6.24 -11.66
N VAL A 277 11.62 -5.16 -11.75
CA VAL A 277 11.11 -3.78 -11.81
C VAL A 277 10.25 -3.53 -13.05
N ALA A 278 10.62 -4.10 -14.20
CA ALA A 278 9.85 -4.00 -15.45
C ALA A 278 8.46 -4.66 -15.34
N PRO A 279 8.33 -5.96 -14.99
CA PRO A 279 7.02 -6.57 -14.81
C PRO A 279 6.23 -5.97 -13.64
N ALA A 280 6.87 -5.45 -12.58
CA ALA A 280 6.18 -4.69 -11.54
C ALA A 280 5.51 -3.41 -12.07
N ALA A 281 6.22 -2.62 -12.88
CA ALA A 281 5.67 -1.41 -13.50
C ALA A 281 4.52 -1.72 -14.46
N TRP A 282 4.68 -2.77 -15.28
CA TRP A 282 3.65 -3.29 -16.18
C TRP A 282 2.40 -3.77 -15.43
N CYS A 283 2.59 -4.57 -14.37
CA CYS A 283 1.50 -5.08 -13.53
C CYS A 283 0.73 -3.93 -12.84
N ALA A 284 1.43 -2.92 -12.33
CA ALA A 284 0.79 -1.73 -11.75
C ALA A 284 0.00 -0.92 -12.79
N HIS A 285 0.51 -0.80 -14.03
CA HIS A 285 -0.21 -0.15 -15.13
C HIS A 285 -1.47 -0.93 -15.53
N LEU A 286 -1.36 -2.25 -15.73
CA LEU A 286 -2.50 -3.12 -16.03
C LEU A 286 -3.58 -3.04 -14.94
N PHE A 287 -3.19 -3.00 -13.67
CA PHE A 287 -4.09 -2.79 -12.55
C PHE A 287 -4.82 -1.45 -12.69
N ALA A 288 -4.10 -0.34 -12.84
CA ALA A 288 -4.68 1.00 -12.92
C ALA A 288 -5.62 1.18 -14.14
N VAL A 289 -5.24 0.69 -15.33
CA VAL A 289 -6.07 0.79 -16.54
C VAL A 289 -7.35 -0.02 -16.39
N ARG A 290 -7.25 -1.29 -15.94
CA ARG A 290 -8.44 -2.14 -15.79
C ARG A 290 -9.33 -1.71 -14.63
N ALA A 291 -8.77 -1.18 -13.54
CA ALA A 291 -9.55 -0.62 -12.44
C ALA A 291 -10.37 0.61 -12.89
N ARG A 292 -9.78 1.52 -13.68
CA ARG A 292 -10.50 2.65 -14.30
C ARG A 292 -11.60 2.18 -15.26
N GLY A 293 -11.31 1.22 -16.13
CA GLY A 293 -12.32 0.63 -17.01
C GLY A 293 -13.47 -0.03 -16.23
N ARG A 294 -13.17 -0.69 -15.11
CA ARG A 294 -14.20 -1.23 -14.20
C ARG A 294 -15.05 -0.15 -13.57
N LEU A 295 -14.47 0.95 -13.07
CA LEU A 295 -15.22 2.08 -12.50
C LEU A 295 -16.27 2.61 -13.48
N ALA A 296 -15.90 2.86 -14.73
CA ALA A 296 -16.82 3.33 -15.78
C ALA A 296 -17.96 2.36 -16.14
N THR A 297 -17.90 1.11 -15.71
CA THR A 297 -18.92 0.07 -15.98
C THR A 297 -19.71 -0.38 -14.75
N SER A 298 -19.28 0.01 -13.54
CA SER A 298 -19.86 -0.46 -12.27
C SER A 298 -20.98 0.48 -11.82
N ARG A 299 -22.07 -0.06 -11.27
CA ARG A 299 -23.24 0.74 -10.87
C ARG A 299 -23.21 1.18 -9.39
N GLY A 300 -22.75 0.32 -8.48
CA GLY A 300 -22.49 0.66 -7.07
C GLY A 300 -21.08 0.28 -6.58
N VAL A 301 -20.72 0.70 -5.37
CA VAL A 301 -19.39 0.41 -4.80
C VAL A 301 -19.19 -1.08 -4.55
N ALA A 302 -20.26 -1.81 -4.22
CA ALA A 302 -20.22 -3.28 -4.03
C ALA A 302 -19.86 -4.03 -5.33
N ASP A 303 -20.44 -3.65 -6.47
CA ASP A 303 -20.14 -4.23 -7.78
C ASP A 303 -18.68 -3.99 -8.18
N PHE A 304 -18.20 -2.76 -7.95
CA PHE A 304 -16.80 -2.42 -8.17
C PHE A 304 -15.87 -3.28 -7.28
N ALA A 305 -16.17 -3.40 -5.98
CA ALA A 305 -15.38 -4.18 -5.03
C ALA A 305 -15.31 -5.68 -5.43
N ALA A 306 -16.43 -6.25 -5.88
CA ALA A 306 -16.50 -7.62 -6.38
C ALA A 306 -15.63 -7.84 -7.64
N GLY A 307 -15.56 -6.85 -8.54
CA GLY A 307 -14.71 -6.90 -9.73
C GLY A 307 -13.22 -6.58 -9.46
N ALA A 308 -12.91 -5.75 -8.48
CA ALA A 308 -11.56 -5.26 -8.18
C ALA A 308 -10.71 -6.27 -7.39
N ARG A 309 -11.30 -7.02 -6.46
CA ARG A 309 -10.60 -8.05 -5.66
C ARG A 309 -9.93 -9.16 -6.49
N PRO A 310 -10.63 -9.88 -7.39
CA PRO A 310 -10.00 -10.93 -8.21
C PRO A 310 -8.97 -10.33 -9.18
N LEU A 311 -9.15 -9.08 -9.60
CA LEU A 311 -8.20 -8.37 -10.45
C LEU A 311 -6.90 -8.04 -9.71
N LEU A 312 -6.97 -7.59 -8.46
CA LEU A 312 -5.80 -7.40 -7.60
C LEU A 312 -5.04 -8.72 -7.40
N LEU A 313 -5.76 -9.79 -7.04
CA LEU A 313 -5.17 -11.12 -6.84
C LEU A 313 -4.51 -11.64 -8.13
N GLY A 314 -5.18 -11.50 -9.28
CA GLY A 314 -4.62 -11.91 -10.58
C GLY A 314 -3.38 -11.13 -10.98
N VAL A 315 -3.31 -9.82 -10.69
CA VAL A 315 -2.10 -9.00 -10.95
C VAL A 315 -0.95 -9.37 -10.03
N VAL A 316 -1.22 -9.62 -8.74
CA VAL A 316 -0.18 -10.07 -7.78
C VAL A 316 0.32 -11.46 -8.13
N ALA A 317 -0.56 -12.39 -8.50
CA ALA A 317 -0.20 -13.73 -8.96
C ALA A 317 0.62 -13.69 -10.27
N LEU A 318 0.25 -12.83 -11.22
CA LEU A 318 1.02 -12.61 -12.45
C LEU A 318 2.43 -12.06 -12.15
N HIS A 319 2.54 -11.07 -11.26
CA HIS A 319 3.85 -10.54 -10.84
C HIS A 319 4.69 -11.63 -10.17
N GLY A 320 4.11 -12.41 -9.25
CA GLY A 320 4.77 -13.51 -8.57
C GLY A 320 5.26 -14.59 -9.55
N ALA A 321 4.43 -15.02 -10.51
CA ALA A 321 4.80 -16.00 -11.52
C ALA A 321 5.97 -15.53 -12.40
N VAL A 322 5.95 -14.27 -12.85
CA VAL A 322 7.06 -13.69 -13.63
C VAL A 322 8.32 -13.53 -12.78
N LEU A 323 8.20 -13.12 -11.51
CA LEU A 323 9.33 -13.03 -10.58
C LEU A 323 9.96 -14.40 -10.31
N THR A 324 9.15 -15.45 -10.09
CA THR A 324 9.64 -16.83 -9.98
C THR A 324 10.40 -17.26 -11.23
N GLY A 325 9.88 -16.97 -12.42
CA GLY A 325 10.57 -17.26 -13.68
C GLY A 325 11.90 -16.52 -13.82
N LEU A 326 11.95 -15.24 -13.47
CA LEU A 326 13.18 -14.44 -13.48
C LEU A 326 14.21 -14.94 -12.45
N LEU A 327 13.78 -15.33 -11.25
CA LEU A 327 14.66 -15.89 -10.23
C LEU A 327 15.22 -17.26 -10.65
N ALA A 328 14.40 -18.12 -11.25
CA ALA A 328 14.86 -19.40 -11.79
C ALA A 328 15.84 -19.23 -12.96
N LEU A 329 15.60 -18.26 -13.86
CA LEU A 329 16.52 -17.93 -14.95
C LEU A 329 17.86 -17.36 -14.45
N VAL A 330 17.83 -16.51 -13.41
CA VAL A 330 19.04 -15.98 -12.79
C VAL A 330 19.82 -17.08 -12.07
N GLY A 331 19.17 -17.92 -11.28
CA GLY A 331 19.81 -19.05 -10.62
C GLY A 331 20.48 -20.01 -11.61
N ALA A 332 19.76 -20.38 -12.67
CA ALA A 332 20.30 -21.21 -13.76
C ALA A 332 21.47 -20.56 -14.52
N ALA A 333 21.55 -19.23 -14.58
CA ALA A 333 22.67 -18.51 -15.20
C ALA A 333 23.89 -18.32 -14.28
N VAL A 334 23.76 -18.64 -12.99
CA VAL A 334 24.81 -18.50 -11.95
C VAL A 334 25.21 -19.87 -11.37
N ASP A 335 24.69 -20.97 -11.93
CA ASP A 335 24.78 -22.35 -11.43
C ASP A 335 24.21 -22.57 -10.00
N GLU A 336 23.46 -21.59 -9.48
CA GLU A 336 22.67 -21.71 -8.25
C GLU A 336 21.26 -22.22 -8.58
N ALA A 337 21.11 -23.55 -8.67
CA ALA A 337 19.85 -24.22 -9.03
C ALA A 337 18.68 -24.05 -8.02
N SER A 338 18.82 -23.20 -7.00
CA SER A 338 17.88 -23.02 -5.89
C SER A 338 16.99 -21.79 -6.08
N LEU A 339 15.68 -21.98 -6.17
CA LEU A 339 14.72 -20.87 -6.18
C LEU A 339 14.71 -20.15 -4.82
N SER A 340 15.23 -18.92 -4.78
CA SER A 340 15.23 -18.11 -3.55
C SER A 340 13.82 -17.67 -3.14
N GLY A 341 13.23 -18.40 -2.18
CA GLY A 341 11.94 -18.05 -1.57
C GLY A 341 11.95 -16.67 -0.89
N ALA A 342 13.10 -16.28 -0.34
CA ALA A 342 13.30 -14.96 0.28
C ALA A 342 13.19 -13.84 -0.76
N ALA A 343 13.82 -14.00 -1.93
CA ALA A 343 13.75 -13.03 -3.01
C ALA A 343 12.32 -12.92 -3.59
N LEU A 344 11.62 -14.05 -3.74
CA LEU A 344 10.23 -14.07 -4.20
C LEU A 344 9.29 -13.35 -3.21
N ALA A 345 9.44 -13.61 -1.92
CA ALA A 345 8.68 -12.98 -0.85
C ALA A 345 8.97 -11.47 -0.77
N LEU A 346 10.24 -11.07 -0.81
CA LEU A 346 10.66 -9.66 -0.77
C LEU A 346 10.18 -8.88 -2.01
N GLY A 347 10.29 -9.45 -3.21
CA GLY A 347 9.79 -8.80 -4.43
C GLY A 347 8.28 -8.59 -4.39
N THR A 348 7.53 -9.60 -3.93
CA THR A 348 6.08 -9.50 -3.72
C THR A 348 5.72 -8.45 -2.67
N LEU A 349 6.45 -8.39 -1.55
CA LEU A 349 6.30 -7.36 -0.51
C LEU A 349 6.55 -5.95 -1.06
N LEU A 350 7.63 -5.76 -1.82
CA LEU A 350 7.99 -4.47 -2.43
C LEU A 350 6.94 -4.03 -3.46
N PHE A 351 6.43 -4.95 -4.28
CA PHE A 351 5.35 -4.67 -5.22
C PHE A 351 4.06 -4.21 -4.51
N LEU A 352 3.61 -4.95 -3.49
CA LEU A 352 2.42 -4.61 -2.70
C LEU A 352 2.58 -3.29 -1.94
N ALA A 353 3.72 -3.08 -1.27
CA ALA A 353 4.04 -1.84 -0.61
C ALA A 353 4.05 -0.66 -1.60
N ARG A 354 4.54 -0.86 -2.83
CA ARG A 354 4.53 0.20 -3.84
C ARG A 354 3.12 0.47 -4.37
N LEU A 355 2.34 -0.57 -4.64
CA LEU A 355 0.95 -0.44 -5.07
C LEU A 355 0.12 0.35 -4.04
N LEU A 356 0.24 0.02 -2.75
CA LEU A 356 -0.41 0.76 -1.66
C LEU A 356 0.06 2.22 -1.59
N ALA A 357 1.36 2.49 -1.76
CA ALA A 357 1.89 3.85 -1.75
C ALA A 357 1.42 4.71 -2.94
N VAL A 358 1.23 4.12 -4.12
CA VAL A 358 0.66 4.79 -5.31
C VAL A 358 -0.81 5.17 -5.07
N HIS A 359 -1.59 4.29 -4.46
CA HIS A 359 -3.02 4.50 -4.15
C HIS A 359 -3.29 5.24 -2.82
N GLY A 360 -2.30 5.98 -2.28
CA GLY A 360 -2.51 6.86 -1.12
C GLY A 360 -2.34 6.23 0.27
N PHE A 361 -1.86 4.99 0.38
CA PHE A 361 -1.65 4.27 1.66
C PHE A 361 -0.16 4.05 2.03
N PRO A 362 0.71 5.09 1.99
CA PRO A 362 2.15 4.93 2.21
C PRO A 362 2.51 4.55 3.66
N ARG A 363 1.63 4.80 4.64
CA ARG A 363 1.83 4.39 6.04
C ARG A 363 1.70 2.87 6.21
N ALA A 364 0.69 2.25 5.60
CA ALA A 364 0.52 0.79 5.62
C ALA A 364 1.70 0.10 4.91
N ALA A 365 2.08 0.61 3.73
CA ALA A 365 3.27 0.15 3.01
C ALA A 365 4.55 0.24 3.86
N ALA A 366 4.78 1.36 4.55
CA ALA A 366 5.93 1.51 5.43
C ALA A 366 5.88 0.59 6.67
N ALA A 367 4.69 0.35 7.24
CA ALA A 367 4.52 -0.55 8.36
C ALA A 367 4.83 -2.01 7.99
N GLY A 368 4.40 -2.49 6.82
CA GLY A 368 4.74 -3.83 6.34
C GLY A 368 6.25 -4.02 6.09
N LEU A 369 6.90 -3.02 5.47
CA LEU A 369 8.36 -3.04 5.26
C LEU A 369 9.15 -2.95 6.58
N LEU A 370 8.68 -2.14 7.54
CA LEU A 370 9.27 -2.04 8.88
C LEU A 370 9.08 -3.34 9.67
N ALA A 371 7.94 -4.02 9.56
CA ALA A 371 7.69 -5.29 10.24
C ALA A 371 8.65 -6.38 9.75
N ALA A 372 8.82 -6.53 8.43
CA ALA A 372 9.80 -7.46 7.85
C ALA A 372 11.23 -7.10 8.29
N ALA A 373 11.62 -5.83 8.16
CA ALA A 373 12.96 -5.36 8.53
C ALA A 373 13.25 -5.55 10.03
N ALA A 374 12.26 -5.39 10.90
CA ALA A 374 12.40 -5.63 12.33
C ALA A 374 12.63 -7.11 12.64
N ILE A 375 11.92 -8.04 11.99
CA ILE A 375 12.12 -9.49 12.18
C ILE A 375 13.51 -9.90 11.68
N GLU A 376 13.92 -9.43 10.49
CA GLU A 376 15.24 -9.69 9.91
C GLU A 376 16.39 -9.08 10.74
N ALA A 377 16.18 -7.93 11.39
CA ALA A 377 17.14 -7.35 12.34
C ALA A 377 17.18 -8.10 13.69
N LEU A 378 16.04 -8.60 14.17
CA LEU A 378 15.94 -9.31 15.45
C LEU A 378 16.64 -10.67 15.42
N ALA A 379 16.67 -11.38 14.29
CA ALA A 379 17.33 -12.68 14.19
C ALA A 379 18.84 -12.65 14.53
N PRO A 380 19.71 -11.85 13.87
CA PRO A 380 21.11 -11.74 14.25
C PRO A 380 21.30 -11.09 15.63
N ALA A 381 20.43 -10.15 16.03
CA ALA A 381 20.48 -9.54 17.35
C ALA A 381 20.20 -10.57 18.47
N ALA A 382 19.26 -11.49 18.28
CA ALA A 382 18.94 -12.56 19.23
C ALA A 382 20.06 -13.61 19.32
N VAL A 383 20.72 -13.93 18.20
CA VAL A 383 21.92 -14.79 18.19
C VAL A 383 23.10 -14.14 18.92
N LEU A 384 23.30 -12.82 18.76
CA LEU A 384 24.32 -12.06 19.48
C LEU A 384 23.99 -11.95 20.98
N ALA A 385 22.75 -11.62 21.34
CA ALA A 385 22.30 -11.55 22.72
C ALA A 385 22.39 -12.91 23.43
N GLY A 386 22.17 -14.01 22.71
CA GLY A 386 22.36 -15.37 23.22
C GLY A 386 23.80 -15.73 23.57
N ARG A 387 24.80 -14.90 23.25
CA ARG A 387 26.19 -15.06 23.70
C ARG A 387 26.46 -14.47 25.09
N LEU A 388 25.51 -13.72 25.65
CA LEU A 388 25.61 -13.18 27.01
C LEU A 388 25.27 -14.27 28.03
N PRO A 389 25.96 -14.32 29.19
CA PRO A 389 25.73 -15.35 30.20
C PRO A 389 24.28 -15.35 30.69
N GLY A 390 23.59 -16.50 30.57
CA GLY A 390 22.19 -16.66 30.93
C GLY A 390 21.18 -16.28 29.84
N CYS A 391 21.62 -15.78 28.68
CA CYS A 391 20.74 -15.32 27.61
C CYS A 391 20.54 -16.31 26.44
N ASP A 392 21.11 -17.51 26.48
CA ASP A 392 21.00 -18.55 25.43
C ASP A 392 19.58 -18.81 24.92
N ALA A 393 18.57 -18.62 25.78
CA ALA A 393 17.15 -18.74 25.44
C ALA A 393 16.75 -17.87 24.24
N LEU A 394 17.37 -16.69 24.06
CA LEU A 394 17.07 -15.76 22.98
C LEU A 394 17.50 -16.30 21.61
N ALA A 395 18.59 -17.07 21.54
CA ALA A 395 19.08 -17.64 20.29
C ALA A 395 18.32 -18.91 19.86
N ARG A 396 17.63 -19.61 20.79
CA ARG A 396 16.92 -20.87 20.51
C ARG A 396 15.92 -20.81 19.34
N PRO A 397 14.99 -19.83 19.24
CA PRO A 397 14.02 -19.81 18.13
C PRO A 397 14.70 -19.61 16.78
N VAL A 398 15.76 -18.79 16.72
CA VAL A 398 16.51 -18.57 15.48
C VAL A 398 17.28 -19.82 15.09
N ARG A 399 17.99 -20.47 16.03
CA ARG A 399 18.64 -21.77 15.81
C ARG A 399 17.64 -22.81 15.28
N ALA A 400 16.52 -23.02 15.97
CA ALA A 400 15.51 -24.00 15.57
C ALA A 400 14.95 -23.79 14.15
N VAL A 401 14.75 -22.53 13.71
CA VAL A 401 14.31 -22.24 12.33
C VAL A 401 15.42 -22.50 11.32
N VAL A 402 16.66 -22.11 11.62
CA VAL A 402 17.79 -22.31 10.71
C VAL A 402 18.20 -23.78 10.62
N ASP A 403 18.15 -24.52 11.71
CA ASP A 403 18.48 -25.95 11.77
C ASP A 403 17.42 -26.81 11.05
N THR A 404 16.15 -26.39 11.03
CA THR A 404 15.08 -27.12 10.32
C THR A 404 14.93 -26.73 8.86
N TRP A 405 15.02 -25.44 8.53
CA TRP A 405 14.65 -24.90 7.21
C TRP A 405 15.74 -24.05 6.53
N GLY A 406 16.93 -23.94 7.12
CA GLY A 406 18.05 -23.14 6.61
C GLY A 406 17.94 -21.64 6.91
N ALA A 407 19.04 -20.91 6.72
CA ALA A 407 19.12 -19.48 7.03
C ALA A 407 18.07 -18.62 6.30
N ALA A 408 17.87 -18.91 5.01
CA ALA A 408 16.91 -18.21 4.15
C ALA A 408 15.44 -18.36 4.59
N ALA A 409 15.11 -19.28 5.51
CA ALA A 409 13.77 -19.37 6.08
C ALA A 409 13.38 -18.11 6.85
N VAL A 410 14.32 -17.45 7.53
CA VAL A 410 14.07 -16.23 8.31
C VAL A 410 13.54 -15.07 7.44
N PRO A 411 14.25 -14.59 6.40
CA PRO A 411 13.74 -13.55 5.51
C PRO A 411 12.52 -14.03 4.70
N THR A 412 12.47 -15.31 4.30
CA THR A 412 11.29 -15.86 3.59
C THR A 412 10.02 -15.71 4.42
N LEU A 413 10.04 -16.12 5.69
CA LEU A 413 8.89 -16.03 6.59
C LEU A 413 8.55 -14.57 6.93
N ALA A 414 9.56 -13.74 7.22
CA ALA A 414 9.38 -12.32 7.53
C ALA A 414 8.72 -11.56 6.37
N CYS A 415 9.28 -11.68 5.17
CA CYS A 415 8.75 -11.01 3.99
C CYS A 415 7.41 -11.61 3.53
N ALA A 416 7.20 -12.93 3.61
CA ALA A 416 5.94 -13.56 3.19
C ALA A 416 4.78 -13.20 4.14
N ALA A 417 5.00 -13.20 5.45
CA ALA A 417 3.99 -12.79 6.42
C ALA A 417 3.60 -11.31 6.23
N ALA A 418 4.59 -10.43 6.03
CA ALA A 418 4.34 -9.03 5.72
C ALA A 418 3.61 -8.84 4.37
N ALA A 419 3.97 -9.60 3.34
CA ALA A 419 3.31 -9.55 2.03
C ALA A 419 1.84 -10.02 2.12
N LEU A 420 1.57 -11.12 2.82
CA LEU A 420 0.20 -11.61 3.05
C LEU A 420 -0.65 -10.61 3.84
N ALA A 421 -0.08 -9.98 4.87
CA ALA A 421 -0.76 -8.92 5.62
C ALA A 421 -1.07 -7.68 4.75
N LEU A 422 -0.12 -7.25 3.91
CA LEU A 422 -0.35 -6.16 2.95
C LEU A 422 -1.34 -6.54 1.85
N LEU A 423 -1.41 -7.81 1.43
CA LEU A 423 -2.37 -8.30 0.43
C LEU A 423 -3.79 -8.33 1.00
N ALA A 424 -3.97 -8.84 2.22
CA ALA A 424 -5.24 -8.80 2.94
C ALA A 424 -5.71 -7.35 3.15
N TYR A 425 -4.81 -6.45 3.55
CA TYR A 425 -5.10 -5.02 3.65
C TYR A 425 -5.47 -4.40 2.28
N ALA A 426 -4.70 -4.69 1.22
CA ALA A 426 -4.94 -4.16 -0.12
C ALA A 426 -6.28 -4.61 -0.71
N THR A 427 -6.67 -5.87 -0.53
CA THR A 427 -7.99 -6.38 -0.95
C THR A 427 -9.17 -5.76 -0.20
N ALA A 428 -8.97 -5.27 1.03
CA ALA A 428 -9.97 -4.55 1.82
C ALA A 428 -10.02 -3.03 1.55
N VAL A 429 -8.95 -2.45 0.99
CA VAL A 429 -8.78 -1.00 0.83
C VAL A 429 -8.81 -0.56 -0.63
N LEU A 430 -8.11 -1.23 -1.54
CA LEU A 430 -8.13 -0.93 -2.98
C LEU A 430 -9.42 -1.37 -3.68
N ALA A 431 -10.23 -2.21 -3.02
CA ALA A 431 -11.58 -2.54 -3.46
C ALA A 431 -12.60 -1.40 -3.19
N ARG A 432 -12.20 -0.32 -2.51
CA ARG A 432 -13.04 0.88 -2.31
C ARG A 432 -12.78 1.86 -3.44
N ALA A 433 -13.83 2.36 -4.08
CA ALA A 433 -13.71 3.25 -5.24
C ALA A 433 -12.88 4.53 -4.95
N SER A 434 -12.97 5.09 -3.74
CA SER A 434 -12.20 6.28 -3.32
C SER A 434 -10.68 6.09 -3.39
N ALA A 435 -10.15 4.87 -3.35
CA ALA A 435 -8.72 4.59 -3.52
C ALA A 435 -8.19 4.92 -4.94
N HIS A 436 -9.05 5.30 -5.89
CA HIS A 436 -8.69 5.58 -7.29
C HIS A 436 -8.99 7.02 -7.73
N ALA A 437 -9.68 7.82 -6.92
CA ALA A 437 -10.03 9.21 -7.21
C ALA A 437 -8.80 10.11 -7.40
N GLY A 438 -7.80 9.99 -6.51
CA GLY A 438 -6.59 10.81 -6.51
C GLY A 438 -5.68 10.67 -7.75
N GLY A 439 -5.99 9.75 -8.67
CA GLY A 439 -5.22 9.52 -9.89
C GLY A 439 -5.42 10.57 -10.99
N ALA A 440 -6.49 11.38 -10.93
CA ALA A 440 -6.80 12.40 -11.94
C ALA A 440 -6.18 13.78 -11.64
N ALA A 441 -5.95 14.11 -10.36
CA ALA A 441 -5.60 15.46 -9.92
C ALA A 441 -4.10 15.83 -10.02
N THR A 442 -3.21 14.91 -10.43
CA THR A 442 -1.75 15.14 -10.31
C THR A 442 -0.89 14.76 -11.53
N THR A 443 -1.43 14.98 -12.74
CA THR A 443 -0.64 15.16 -13.98
C THR A 443 -0.51 16.63 -14.36
N THR A 444 0.50 17.24 -13.77
CA THR A 444 1.20 18.45 -14.23
C THR A 444 2.68 18.25 -13.97
#